data_AF-A0A6I5X0X9-F1
#
_entry.id   AF-A0A6I5X0X9-F1
#
_cell.length_a   1.000
_cell.length_b   1.000
_cell.length_c   1.000
_cell.angle_alpha   90.00
_cell.angle_beta   90.00
_cell.angle_gamma   90.00
#
_symmetry.space_group_name_H-M   'P 1'
#
loop_
_entity.id
_entity.type
_entity.pdbx_description
1 polymer ?
#
loop_
_entity_poly.entity_id
_entity_poly.type
_entity_poly.pdbx_seq_one_letter_code
_entity_poly.pdbx_strand_id
1 'polypeptide(L)'
;MIGINGLSSFLGGEASPALVATHVDHVAQLVGPDHVGLGLDYVYDRAELDEYLLKMRDTFPDDPSLRESLTMVPPTRIGEIADELVALGYGADHLDAILGGNWLRVASQVWH
;
A
#
# COMPACT_ATOMS: atom_id res chain seq x y z
N MET A 1 -12.07 6.66 -0.87
CA MET A 1 -11.13 5.91 -0.04
C MET A 1 -9.89 5.70 -0.90
N ILE A 2 -8.69 5.81 -0.32
CA ILE A 2 -7.42 5.68 -1.01
C ILE A 2 -6.58 4.62 -0.29
N GLY A 3 -6.27 3.52 -0.99
CA GLY A 3 -5.39 2.47 -0.48
C GLY A 3 -3.94 2.77 -0.84
N ILE A 4 -3.04 2.84 0.13
CA ILE A 4 -1.62 3.08 -0.11
C ILE A 4 -0.93 1.79 -0.55
N ASN A 5 -0.25 1.86 -1.70
CA ASN A 5 0.44 0.74 -2.34
C ASN A 5 1.76 0.39 -1.62
N GLY A 6 2.15 -0.89 -1.64
CA GLY A 6 3.39 -1.40 -1.04
C GLY A 6 4.54 -1.64 -2.02
N LEU A 7 4.36 -1.37 -3.32
CA LEU A 7 5.36 -1.54 -4.38
C LEU A 7 6.40 -0.42 -4.39
N SER A 8 7.67 -0.79 -4.49
CA SER A 8 8.81 0.15 -4.52
C SER A 8 8.69 1.23 -5.61
N SER A 9 8.23 0.86 -6.80
CA SER A 9 8.06 1.77 -7.94
C SER A 9 7.07 2.91 -7.66
N PHE A 10 6.00 2.65 -6.91
CA PHE A 10 5.02 3.66 -6.52
C PHE A 10 5.41 4.42 -5.25
N LEU A 11 6.16 3.77 -4.36
CA LEU A 11 6.66 4.40 -3.15
C LEU A 11 7.82 5.37 -3.41
N GLY A 12 8.51 5.25 -4.55
CA GLY A 12 9.64 6.10 -4.94
C GLY A 12 10.95 5.75 -4.25
N GLY A 13 11.09 4.50 -3.77
CA GLY A 13 12.25 4.02 -3.02
C GLY A 13 12.14 2.54 -2.69
N GLU A 14 13.05 2.02 -1.86
CA GLU A 14 12.96 0.63 -1.38
C GLU A 14 11.67 0.43 -0.59
N ALA A 15 10.89 -0.60 -0.96
CA ALA A 15 9.63 -0.92 -0.31
C ALA A 15 9.85 -1.23 1.18
N SER A 16 9.34 -0.38 2.05
CA SER A 16 9.50 -0.50 3.50
C SER A 16 8.26 -0.02 4.25
N PRO A 17 8.01 -0.52 5.48
CA PRO A 17 6.92 -0.05 6.33
C PRO A 17 6.94 1.46 6.59
N ALA A 18 8.13 2.01 6.85
CA ALA A 18 8.32 3.44 7.09
C ALA A 18 7.92 4.30 5.89
N LEU A 19 8.25 3.85 4.68
CA LEU A 19 7.89 4.59 3.46
C LEU A 19 6.39 4.50 3.19
N VAL A 20 5.75 3.35 3.44
CA VAL A 20 4.28 3.23 3.38
C VAL A 20 3.63 4.17 4.40
N ALA A 21 4.12 4.19 5.65
CA ALA A 21 3.59 5.07 6.69
C ALA A 21 3.75 6.56 6.34
N THR A 22 4.88 6.93 5.72
CA THR A 22 5.11 8.30 5.20
C THR A 22 4.06 8.69 4.16
N HIS A 23 3.74 7.79 3.22
CA HIS A 23 2.71 8.04 2.21
C HIS A 23 1.29 8.04 2.80
N VAL A 24 1.00 7.15 3.77
CA VAL A 24 -0.26 7.19 4.54
C VAL A 24 -0.42 8.55 5.21
N ASP A 25 0.61 9.03 5.91
CA ASP A 25 0.56 10.31 6.61
C ASP A 25 0.36 11.48 5.65
N HIS A 26 1.13 11.52 4.56
CA HIS A 26 0.98 12.54 3.54
C HIS A 26 -0.45 12.62 2.99
N VAL A 27 -1.03 11.46 2.62
CA VAL A 27 -2.39 11.41 2.07
C VAL A 27 -3.43 11.75 3.13
N ALA A 28 -3.25 11.29 4.37
CA ALA A 28 -4.14 11.64 5.49
C ALA A 28 -4.15 13.15 5.77
N GLN A 29 -3.02 13.85 5.65
CA GLN A 29 -2.97 15.30 5.78
C GLN A 29 -3.74 16.04 4.66
N LEU A 30 -3.89 15.43 3.48
CA LEU A 30 -4.61 16.01 2.35
C LEU A 30 -6.12 15.75 2.40
N VAL A 31 -6.53 14.53 2.77
CA VAL A 31 -7.94 14.09 2.66
C VAL A 31 -8.58 13.68 3.98
N GLY A 32 -7.84 13.72 5.08
CA GLY A 32 -8.27 13.22 6.38
C GLY A 32 -8.01 11.70 6.55
N PRO A 33 -7.70 11.25 7.78
CA PRO A 33 -7.38 9.84 8.06
C PRO A 33 -8.53 8.88 7.78
N ASP A 34 -9.79 9.34 7.85
CA ASP A 34 -11.00 8.55 7.56
C ASP A 34 -11.12 8.11 6.09
N HIS A 35 -10.27 8.65 5.21
CA HIS A 35 -10.33 8.40 3.77
C HIS A 35 -9.16 7.58 3.24
N VAL A 36 -8.21 7.16 4.09
CA VAL A 36 -7.03 6.39 3.70
C VAL A 36 -6.98 5.03 4.41
N GLY A 37 -6.42 4.04 3.73
CA GLY A 37 -6.17 2.71 4.26
C GLY A 37 -5.00 2.02 3.54
N LEU A 38 -4.78 0.75 3.86
CA LEU A 38 -3.72 -0.04 3.22
C LEU A 38 -4.23 -0.71 1.94
N GLY A 39 -3.37 -0.79 0.91
CA GLY A 39 -3.63 -1.46 -0.36
C GLY A 39 -2.33 -2.00 -0.95
N LEU A 40 -1.64 -2.88 -0.20
CA LEU A 40 -0.22 -3.21 -0.41
C LEU A 40 0.14 -3.82 -1.77
N ASP A 41 -0.83 -4.30 -2.54
CA ASP A 41 -0.63 -4.90 -3.87
C ASP A 41 0.40 -6.04 -3.84
N TYR A 42 0.35 -6.85 -2.77
CA TYR A 42 1.34 -7.89 -2.53
C TYR A 42 0.98 -9.18 -3.26
N VAL A 43 1.95 -9.70 -4.03
CA VAL A 43 1.85 -11.01 -4.68
C VAL A 43 2.71 -12.04 -3.96
N TYR A 44 2.07 -13.12 -3.49
CA TYR A 44 2.76 -14.22 -2.80
C TYR A 44 3.59 -15.09 -3.74
N ASP A 45 3.03 -15.46 -4.90
CA ASP A 45 3.75 -16.22 -5.91
C ASP A 45 4.55 -15.29 -6.83
N ARG A 46 5.80 -15.04 -6.43
CA ARG A 46 6.70 -14.17 -7.18
C ARG A 46 7.14 -14.76 -8.52
N ALA A 47 7.26 -16.09 -8.60
CA ALA A 47 7.66 -16.75 -9.83
C ALA A 47 6.56 -16.63 -10.89
N GLU A 48 5.31 -16.82 -10.47
CA GLU A 48 4.14 -16.61 -11.33
C GLU A 48 4.07 -15.15 -11.79
N LEU A 49 4.24 -14.17 -10.89
CA LEU A 49 4.24 -12.75 -11.26
C LEU A 49 5.30 -12.43 -12.32
N ASP A 50 6.53 -12.88 -12.11
CA ASP A 50 7.64 -12.60 -13.03
C ASP A 50 7.38 -13.24 -14.41
N GLU A 51 6.83 -14.45 -14.46
CA GLU A 51 6.41 -15.09 -15.71
C GLU A 51 5.32 -14.28 -16.44
N TYR A 52 4.29 -13.84 -15.71
CA TYR A 52 3.22 -13.03 -16.28
C TYR A 52 3.71 -11.67 -16.78
N LEU A 53 4.60 -10.99 -16.04
CA LEU A 53 5.18 -9.72 -16.47
C LEU A 53 6.00 -9.88 -17.76
N LEU A 54 6.78 -10.95 -17.89
CA LEU A 54 7.53 -11.26 -19.10
C LEU A 54 6.61 -11.56 -20.30
N LYS A 55 5.52 -12.31 -20.05
CA LYS A 55 4.51 -12.67 -21.06
C LYS A 55 3.72 -11.46 -21.53
N MET A 56 3.39 -10.54 -20.62
CA MET A 56 2.58 -9.36 -20.88
C MET A 56 3.41 -8.11 -21.19
N ARG A 57 4.73 -8.24 -21.43
CA ARG A 57 5.61 -7.07 -21.60
C ARG A 57 5.12 -6.09 -22.67
N ASP A 58 4.49 -6.60 -23.72
CA ASP A 58 4.04 -5.81 -24.87
C ASP A 58 2.71 -5.08 -24.60
N THR A 59 2.04 -5.35 -23.47
CA THR A 59 0.84 -4.60 -23.04
C THR A 59 1.17 -3.39 -22.19
N PHE A 60 2.43 -3.23 -21.77
CA PHE A 60 2.90 -2.09 -20.99
C PHE A 60 3.79 -1.17 -21.84
N PRO A 61 3.84 0.13 -21.53
CA PRO A 61 4.82 1.04 -22.12
C PRO A 61 6.25 0.55 -21.92
N ASP A 62 7.16 1.02 -22.78
CA ASP A 62 8.59 0.75 -22.67
C ASP A 62 9.23 1.54 -21.53
N ASP A 63 8.79 1.27 -20.30
CA ASP A 63 9.20 1.97 -19.07
C ASP A 63 10.09 1.04 -18.20
N PRO A 64 11.36 1.42 -17.96
CA PRO A 64 12.25 0.66 -17.09
C PRO A 64 11.73 0.49 -15.66
N SER A 65 10.96 1.44 -15.12
CA SER A 65 10.43 1.39 -13.76
C SER A 65 9.40 0.26 -13.55
N LEU A 66 8.82 -0.25 -14.64
CA LEU A 66 7.93 -1.41 -14.65
C LEU A 66 8.69 -2.74 -14.82
N ARG A 67 10.01 -2.70 -15.03
CA ARG A 67 10.85 -3.86 -15.35
C ARG A 67 11.99 -4.10 -14.37
N GLU A 68 12.28 -3.15 -13.49
CA GLU A 68 13.23 -3.32 -12.39
C GLU A 68 12.67 -4.23 -11.29
N SER A 69 13.54 -4.74 -10.41
CA SER A 69 13.16 -5.63 -9.30
C SER A 69 12.13 -4.98 -8.38
N LEU A 70 10.85 -5.23 -8.66
CA LEU A 70 9.72 -4.81 -7.85
C LEU A 70 9.81 -5.47 -6.47
N THR A 71 10.17 -4.68 -5.46
CA THR A 71 10.02 -5.09 -4.06
C THR A 71 8.66 -4.62 -3.57
N MET A 72 8.07 -5.42 -2.68
CA MET A 72 6.74 -5.18 -2.13
C MET A 72 6.82 -5.35 -0.62
N VAL A 73 6.13 -4.49 0.13
CA VAL A 73 5.96 -4.69 1.57
C VAL A 73 5.01 -5.87 1.80
N PRO A 74 5.45 -6.97 2.46
CA PRO A 74 4.60 -8.12 2.69
C PRO A 74 3.55 -7.84 3.79
N PRO A 75 2.38 -8.52 3.75
CA PRO A 75 1.35 -8.36 4.77
C PRO A 75 1.81 -8.69 6.19
N THR A 76 2.82 -9.55 6.33
CA THR A 76 3.43 -9.89 7.64
C THR A 76 4.11 -8.70 8.31
N ARG A 77 4.37 -7.61 7.58
CA ARG A 77 4.99 -6.36 8.08
C ARG A 77 3.98 -5.26 8.39
N ILE A 78 2.66 -5.53 8.33
CA ILE A 78 1.62 -4.52 8.66
C ILE A 78 1.77 -3.99 10.09
N GLY A 79 2.17 -4.83 11.04
CA GLY A 79 2.43 -4.39 12.41
C GLY A 79 3.48 -3.27 12.48
N GLU A 80 4.51 -3.36 11.65
CA GLU A 80 5.55 -2.34 11.61
C GLU A 80 5.07 -1.06 10.92
N ILE A 81 4.14 -1.14 9.96
CA ILE A 81 3.49 0.07 9.41
C ILE A 81 2.72 0.79 10.54
N ALA A 82 2.04 0.03 11.40
CA ALA A 82 1.34 0.58 12.54
C ALA A 82 2.31 1.26 13.53
N ASP A 83 3.45 0.63 13.83
CA ASP A 83 4.49 1.21 14.69
C ASP A 83 5.02 2.55 14.15
N GLU A 84 5.25 2.64 12.84
CA GLU A 84 5.70 3.87 12.18
C GLU A 84 4.61 4.96 12.22
N LEU A 85 3.34 4.61 12.05
CA LEU A 85 2.22 5.55 12.20
C LEU A 85 2.07 6.04 13.66
N VAL A 86 2.30 5.17 14.65
CA VAL A 86 2.37 5.58 16.06
C VAL A 86 3.49 6.60 16.26
N ALA A 87 4.67 6.36 15.68
CA ALA A 87 5.80 7.29 15.75
C ALA A 87 5.49 8.65 15.11
N LEU A 88 4.62 8.68 14.09
CA LEU A 88 4.10 9.90 13.44
C LEU A 88 2.97 10.58 14.24
N GLY A 89 2.52 10.00 15.35
CA GLY A 89 1.53 10.60 16.26
C GLY A 89 0.09 10.14 16.04
N TYR A 90 -0.14 9.08 15.27
CA TYR A 90 -1.48 8.51 15.08
C TYR A 90 -1.94 7.79 16.35
N GLY A 91 -3.10 8.20 16.87
CA GLY A 91 -3.76 7.54 18.00
C GLY A 91 -4.52 6.28 17.58
N ALA A 92 -5.00 5.52 18.58
CA ALA A 92 -5.70 4.25 18.40
C ALA A 92 -6.87 4.35 17.40
N ASP A 93 -7.73 5.37 17.53
CA ASP A 93 -8.90 5.52 16.66
C ASP A 93 -8.51 5.68 15.18
N HIS A 94 -7.45 6.45 14.89
CA HIS A 94 -6.97 6.60 13.52
C HIS A 94 -6.27 5.33 13.01
N LEU A 95 -5.55 4.60 13.86
CA LEU A 95 -4.94 3.33 13.49
C LEU A 95 -6.00 2.29 13.15
N ASP A 96 -7.04 2.14 13.98
CA ASP A 96 -8.16 1.23 13.73
C ASP A 96 -8.86 1.56 12.40
N ALA A 97 -9.05 2.86 12.12
CA ALA A 97 -9.59 3.32 10.85
C ALA A 97 -8.68 2.96 9.65
N ILE A 98 -7.38 3.30 9.71
CA ILE A 98 -6.44 3.12 8.60
C ILE A 98 -6.15 1.63 8.33
N LEU A 99 -6.00 0.82 9.37
CA LEU A 99 -5.63 -0.60 9.25
C LEU A 99 -6.78 -1.49 8.74
N GLY A 100 -8.01 -0.98 8.74
CA GLY A 100 -9.13 -1.72 8.15
C GLY A 100 -10.51 -1.10 8.35
N GLY A 101 -10.71 -0.28 9.38
CA GLY A 101 -12.01 0.32 9.70
C GLY A 101 -12.59 1.15 8.55
N ASN A 102 -11.76 1.89 7.83
CA ASN A 102 -12.18 2.69 6.67
C ASN A 102 -12.64 1.83 5.50
N TRP A 103 -11.94 0.73 5.24
CA TRP A 103 -12.35 -0.23 4.23
C TRP A 103 -13.67 -0.89 4.60
N LEU A 104 -13.82 -1.33 5.85
CA LEU A 104 -15.06 -1.92 6.35
C LEU A 104 -16.25 -0.95 6.25
N ARG A 105 -16.03 0.32 6.61
CA ARG A 105 -17.04 1.38 6.49
C ARG A 105 -17.50 1.55 5.05
N VAL A 106 -16.57 1.64 4.10
CA VAL A 106 -16.91 1.81 2.67
C VAL A 106 -17.61 0.57 2.13
N ALA A 107 -17.08 -0.63 2.38
CA ALA A 107 -17.70 -1.90 2.01
C ALA A 107 -19.17 -1.98 2.45
N SER A 108 -19.44 -1.61 3.71
CA SER A 108 -20.79 -1.59 4.29
C SER A 108 -21.75 -0.60 3.61
N GLN A 109 -21.24 0.42 2.93
CA GLN A 109 -22.03 1.44 2.24
C GLN A 109 -22.31 1.10 0.77
N VAL A 110 -21.50 0.25 0.13
CA VAL A 110 -21.60 -0.02 -1.31
C VAL A 110 -21.98 -1.45 -1.68
N TRP A 111 -21.90 -2.41 -0.76
CA TRP A 111 -22.22 -3.82 -1.02
C TRP A 111 -23.67 -4.20 -0.67
N HIS A 112 -24.63 -3.39 -1.11
CA HIS A 112 -26.05 -3.70 -1.02
C HIS A 112 -26.50 -4.65 -2.14
#